data_AF-A0A838J103-F1
#
_entry.id   AF-A0A838J103-F1
#
_cell.length_a   1.000
_cell.length_b   1.000
_cell.length_c   1.000
_cell.angle_alpha   90.00
_cell.angle_beta   90.00
_cell.angle_gamma   90.00
#
_symmetry.space_group_name_H-M   'P 1'
#
loop_
_entity.id
_entity.type
_entity.pdbx_description
1 polymer ?
#
loop_
_entity_poly.entity_id
_entity_poly.type
_entity_poly.pdbx_seq_one_letter_code
_entity_poly.pdbx_strand_id
1 'polypeptide(L)'
;MTDIASTLSIFSILLTVCGILGGIVAFRNGFTRTANEIQERVINALESELAQLRQRLDDLKDENTRLKHTIATICSALKSRGLAVTVDGDMVSIRDSSGSTTTRIQESEQALCQQ
;
A
#
# COMPACT_ATOMS: atom_id res chain seq x y z
N MET A 1 -2.05 44.08 63.74
CA MET A 1 -1.11 44.38 62.63
C MET A 1 -0.83 43.06 61.96
N THR A 2 -1.57 42.73 60.91
CA THR A 2 -1.36 41.47 60.18
C THR A 2 -0.09 41.64 59.34
N ASP A 3 0.91 40.83 59.66
CA ASP A 3 2.26 40.91 59.12
C ASP A 3 2.27 40.79 57.60
N ILE A 4 2.78 41.86 56.97
CA ILE A 4 3.05 41.99 55.54
C ILE A 4 3.90 40.81 55.03
N ALA A 5 4.77 40.28 55.91
CA ALA A 5 5.57 39.08 55.67
C ALA A 5 4.70 37.82 55.49
N SER A 6 3.68 37.63 56.32
CA SER A 6 2.77 36.47 56.22
C SER A 6 1.94 36.53 54.94
N THR A 7 1.45 37.71 54.55
CA THR A 7 0.73 37.87 53.28
C THR A 7 1.62 37.59 52.06
N LEU A 8 2.90 37.99 52.13
CA LEU A 8 3.85 37.77 51.04
C LEU A 8 4.24 36.29 50.92
N SER A 9 4.42 35.59 52.04
CA SER A 9 4.71 34.15 52.07
C SER A 9 3.53 33.31 51.57
N ILE A 10 2.29 33.69 51.89
CA ILE A 10 1.10 32.98 51.39
C ILE A 10 0.98 33.14 49.86
N PHE A 11 1.22 34.35 49.36
CA PHE A 11 1.14 34.63 47.91
C PHE A 11 2.22 33.88 47.12
N SER A 12 3.44 33.79 47.64
CA SER A 12 4.52 33.06 46.97
C SER A 12 4.23 31.56 46.87
N ILE A 13 3.74 30.95 47.94
CA ILE A 13 3.34 29.53 47.94
C ILE A 13 2.20 29.31 46.95
N LEU A 14 1.18 30.16 46.96
CA LEU A 14 0.05 30.09 46.03
C LEU A 14 0.52 30.18 44.57
N LEU A 15 1.40 31.13 44.25
CA LEU A 15 1.92 31.32 42.91
C LEU A 15 2.77 30.13 42.44
N THR A 16 3.53 29.52 43.35
CA THR A 16 4.34 28.33 43.04
C THR A 16 3.44 27.12 42.75
N VAL A 17 2.40 26.91 43.56
CA VAL A 17 1.42 25.83 43.38
C VAL A 17 0.63 26.03 42.08
N CYS A 18 0.13 27.25 41.83
CA CYS A 18 -0.56 27.59 40.58
C CYS A 18 0.36 27.47 39.36
N GLY A 19 1.65 27.81 39.49
CA GLY A 19 2.64 27.66 38.43
C GLY A 19 2.90 26.20 38.08
N ILE A 20 3.01 25.32 39.09
CA ILE A 20 3.20 23.89 38.88
C ILE A 20 1.95 23.26 38.27
N LEU A 21 0.76 23.53 38.83
CA LEU A 21 -0.50 22.98 38.32
C LEU A 21 -0.84 23.53 36.93
N GLY A 22 -0.69 24.85 36.73
CA GLY A 22 -0.89 25.52 35.46
C GLY A 22 0.10 25.05 34.41
N GLY A 23 1.36 24.85 34.79
CA GLY A 23 2.41 24.29 33.94
C GLY A 23 2.06 22.86 33.48
N ILE A 24 1.67 21.98 34.40
CA ILE A 24 1.29 20.59 34.09
C ILE A 24 0.07 20.55 33.15
N VAL A 25 -0.96 21.36 33.42
CA VAL A 25 -2.16 21.42 32.59
C VAL A 25 -1.87 22.00 31.21
N ALA A 26 -1.06 23.06 31.11
CA ALA A 26 -0.64 23.64 29.84
C ALA A 26 0.21 22.67 29.03
N PHE A 27 1.11 21.93 29.68
CA PHE A 27 1.95 20.93 29.02
C PHE A 27 1.13 19.74 28.53
N ARG A 28 0.18 19.25 29.34
CA ARG A 28 -0.78 18.20 28.92
C ARG A 28 -1.64 18.65 27.77
N ASN A 29 -2.26 19.83 27.86
CA ASN A 29 -3.16 20.35 26.82
C ASN A 29 -2.42 20.65 25.51
N GLY A 30 -1.19 21.15 25.60
CA GLY A 30 -0.31 21.35 24.45
C GLY A 30 0.03 20.04 23.74
N PHE A 31 0.40 18.99 24.47
CA PHE A 31 0.71 17.68 23.90
C PHE A 31 -0.52 16.93 23.36
N THR A 32 -1.69 17.05 23.99
CA THR A 32 -2.92 16.39 23.52
C THR A 32 -3.41 16.93 22.18
N ARG A 33 -3.10 18.18 21.81
CA ARG A 33 -3.42 18.69 20.47
C ARG A 33 -2.45 18.16 19.39
N THR A 34 -1.17 18.00 19.72
CA THR A 34 -0.16 17.55 18.75
C THR A 34 -0.20 16.05 18.47
N ALA A 35 -0.60 15.22 19.44
CA ALA A 35 -0.67 13.77 19.24
C ALA A 35 -1.84 13.33 18.35
N ASN A 36 -2.97 14.04 18.41
CA ASN A 36 -4.18 13.66 17.68
C ASN A 36 -4.06 13.97 16.17
N GLU A 37 -3.35 15.03 15.80
CA GLU A 37 -3.21 15.46 14.40
C GLU A 37 -2.16 14.66 13.61
N ILE A 38 -1.16 14.08 14.30
CA ILE A 38 -0.10 13.29 13.66
C ILE A 38 -0.56 11.86 13.37
N GLN A 39 -1.39 11.26 14.23
CA GLN A 39 -1.90 9.90 14.02
C GLN A 39 -2.84 9.81 12.82
N GLU A 40 -3.69 10.81 12.62
CA GLU A 40 -4.71 10.80 11.56
C GLU A 40 -4.10 10.84 10.14
N ARG A 41 -2.97 11.55 9.96
CA ARG A 41 -2.31 11.68 8.66
C ARG A 41 -1.57 10.40 8.22
N VAL A 42 -0.97 9.68 9.16
CA VAL A 42 -0.24 8.44 8.86
C VAL A 42 -1.21 7.29 8.56
N ILE A 43 -2.32 7.21 9.30
CA ILE A 43 -3.36 6.20 9.07
C ILE A 43 -4.00 6.38 7.69
N ASN A 44 -4.37 7.62 7.33
CA ASN A 44 -4.97 7.90 6.03
C ASN A 44 -4.00 7.64 4.85
N ALA A 45 -2.70 7.91 5.02
CA ALA A 45 -1.71 7.62 3.99
C ALA A 45 -1.55 6.11 3.75
N LEU A 46 -1.49 5.31 4.82
CA LEU A 46 -1.39 3.85 4.73
C LEU A 46 -2.65 3.21 4.17
N GLU A 47 -3.84 3.69 4.54
CA GLU A 47 -5.09 3.22 3.95
C GLU A 47 -5.17 3.50 2.44
N SER A 48 -4.71 4.67 2.00
CA SER A 48 -4.66 5.03 0.58
C SER A 48 -3.68 4.16 -0.21
N GLU A 49 -2.49 3.88 0.34
CA GLU A 49 -1.53 2.97 -0.29
C GLU A 49 -2.07 1.53 -0.38
N LEU A 50 -2.73 1.04 0.67
CA LEU A 50 -3.38 -0.27 0.65
C LEU A 50 -4.50 -0.36 -0.37
N ALA A 51 -5.31 0.69 -0.51
CA ALA A 51 -6.38 0.76 -1.51
C ALA A 51 -5.80 0.73 -2.93
N GLN A 52 -4.76 1.51 -3.20
CA GLN A 52 -4.08 1.53 -4.51
C GLN A 52 -3.43 0.20 -4.85
N LEU A 53 -2.78 -0.45 -3.88
CA LEU A 53 -2.17 -1.77 -4.07
C LEU A 53 -3.22 -2.85 -4.37
N ARG A 54 -4.35 -2.82 -3.66
CA ARG A 54 -5.47 -3.75 -3.93
C ARG A 54 -6.04 -3.55 -5.32
N GLN A 55 -6.27 -2.30 -5.72
CA GLN A 55 -6.80 -2.01 -7.04
C GLN A 55 -5.86 -2.51 -8.15
N ARG A 56 -4.55 -2.26 -8.03
CA ARG A 56 -3.57 -2.78 -8.99
C ARG A 56 -3.56 -4.31 -9.05
N LEU A 57 -3.74 -4.96 -7.91
CA LEU A 57 -3.77 -6.42 -7.83
C LEU A 57 -5.01 -6.99 -8.53
N ASP A 58 -6.17 -6.33 -8.36
CA ASP A 58 -7.40 -6.71 -9.06
C ASP A 58 -7.29 -6.44 -10.57
N ASP A 59 -6.74 -5.30 -10.99
CA ASP A 59 -6.48 -5.00 -12.41
C ASP A 59 -5.55 -6.07 -13.04
N LEU A 60 -4.48 -6.45 -12.33
CA LEU A 60 -3.55 -7.51 -12.78
C LEU A 60 -4.22 -8.88 -12.85
N LYS A 61 -5.13 -9.20 -11.93
CA LYS A 61 -5.91 -10.46 -11.96
C LYS A 61 -6.87 -10.50 -13.13
N ASP A 62 -7.56 -9.40 -13.39
CA ASP A 62 -8.50 -9.28 -14.50
C ASP A 62 -7.77 -9.40 -15.83
N GLU A 63 -6.61 -8.74 -15.96
CA GLU A 63 -5.76 -8.88 -17.13
C GLU A 63 -5.21 -10.29 -17.31
N ASN A 64 -4.76 -10.95 -16.22
CA ASN A 64 -4.33 -12.35 -16.29
C ASN A 64 -5.46 -13.28 -16.73
N THR A 65 -6.68 -13.05 -16.25
CA THR A 65 -7.88 -13.80 -16.63
C THR A 65 -8.21 -13.58 -18.10
N ARG A 66 -8.16 -12.34 -18.57
CA ARG A 66 -8.33 -12.00 -19.98
C ARG A 66 -7.29 -12.69 -20.87
N LEU A 67 -6.01 -12.65 -20.49
CA LEU A 67 -4.92 -13.31 -21.22
C LEU A 67 -5.13 -14.83 -21.30
N LYS A 68 -5.54 -15.46 -20.19
CA LYS A 68 -5.89 -16.89 -20.17
C LYS A 68 -7.02 -17.23 -21.14
N HIS A 69 -8.07 -16.40 -21.19
CA HIS A 69 -9.16 -16.59 -22.14
C HIS A 69 -8.71 -16.43 -23.60
N THR A 70 -7.86 -15.44 -23.89
CA THR A 70 -7.29 -15.26 -25.23
C THR A 70 -6.45 -16.48 -25.64
N ILE A 71 -5.56 -16.96 -24.78
CA ILE A 71 -4.74 -18.15 -25.03
C ILE A 71 -5.64 -19.37 -25.26
N ALA A 72 -6.65 -19.59 -24.40
CA ALA A 72 -7.59 -20.71 -24.56
C ALA A 72 -8.33 -20.65 -25.91
N THR A 73 -8.72 -19.45 -26.34
CA THR A 73 -9.38 -19.23 -27.64
C THR A 73 -8.43 -19.56 -28.80
N ILE A 74 -7.18 -19.12 -28.73
CA ILE A 74 -6.15 -19.43 -29.74
C ILE A 74 -5.89 -20.94 -29.78
N CYS A 75 -5.70 -21.59 -28.63
CA CYS A 75 -5.51 -23.04 -28.54
C CYS A 75 -6.72 -23.79 -29.12
N SER A 76 -7.94 -23.33 -28.86
CA SER A 76 -9.16 -23.94 -29.42
C SER A 76 -9.22 -23.79 -30.94
N ALA A 77 -8.90 -22.60 -31.47
CA ALA A 77 -8.86 -22.36 -32.90
C ALA A 77 -7.78 -23.19 -33.60
N LEU A 78 -6.61 -23.36 -32.98
CA LEU A 78 -5.53 -24.20 -33.52
C LEU A 78 -5.90 -25.69 -33.50
N LYS A 79 -6.51 -26.17 -32.40
CA LYS A 79 -7.04 -27.54 -32.32
C LYS A 79 -8.08 -27.82 -33.38
N SER A 80 -8.98 -26.87 -33.67
CA SER A 80 -9.98 -27.03 -34.75
C SER A 80 -9.35 -27.15 -36.15
N ARG A 81 -8.10 -26.72 -36.33
CA ARG A 81 -7.33 -26.85 -37.58
C ARG A 81 -6.46 -28.12 -37.62
N GLY A 82 -6.60 -29.00 -36.63
CA GLY A 82 -5.83 -30.26 -36.55
C GLY A 82 -4.45 -30.11 -35.92
N LEU A 83 -4.11 -28.94 -35.37
CA LEU A 83 -2.84 -28.69 -34.69
C LEU A 83 -2.99 -28.99 -33.20
N ALA A 84 -2.17 -29.90 -32.67
CA ALA A 84 -2.18 -30.20 -31.24
C ALA A 84 -1.26 -29.21 -30.51
N VAL A 85 -1.84 -28.39 -29.64
CA VAL A 85 -1.11 -27.41 -28.82
C VAL A 85 -1.12 -27.86 -27.36
N THR A 86 0.07 -27.98 -26.77
CA THR A 86 0.29 -28.26 -25.35
C THR A 86 1.04 -27.10 -24.73
N VAL A 87 0.53 -26.59 -23.60
CA VAL A 87 1.16 -25.51 -22.83
C VAL A 87 1.58 -26.08 -21.48
N ASP A 88 2.88 -26.30 -21.31
CA ASP A 88 3.50 -26.85 -20.11
C ASP A 88 4.34 -25.76 -19.43
N GLY A 89 3.72 -25.02 -18.50
CA GLY A 89 4.35 -23.87 -17.85
C GLY A 89 4.73 -22.80 -18.87
N ASP A 90 6.03 -22.55 -19.01
CA ASP A 90 6.57 -21.58 -19.98
C ASP A 90 6.78 -22.19 -21.37
N MET A 91 6.52 -23.48 -21.59
CA MET A 91 6.77 -24.12 -22.89
C MET A 91 5.46 -24.33 -23.65
N VAL A 92 5.44 -23.89 -24.91
CA VAL A 92 4.36 -24.14 -25.85
C VAL A 92 4.88 -25.10 -26.91
N SER A 93 4.26 -26.28 -27.02
CA SER A 93 4.55 -27.24 -28.08
C SER A 93 3.38 -27.30 -29.05
N ILE A 94 3.67 -27.07 -30.32
CA ILE A 94 2.72 -27.15 -31.43
C ILE A 94 3.13 -28.35 -32.28
N ARG A 95 2.22 -29.32 -32.42
CA ARG A 95 2.42 -30.52 -33.23
C ARG A 95 1.48 -30.49 -34.42
N ASP A 96 2.07 -30.63 -35.59
CA ASP A 96 1.41 -30.80 -36.88
C ASP A 96 1.73 -32.18 -37.45
N SER A 97 0.99 -32.58 -38.49
CA SER A 97 1.26 -33.73 -39.35
C SER A 97 2.68 -33.78 -39.92
N SER A 98 3.34 -32.62 -40.08
CA SER A 98 4.69 -32.50 -40.66
C SER A 98 5.84 -32.47 -39.62
N GLY A 99 5.55 -32.28 -38.33
CA GLY A 99 6.58 -32.12 -37.30
C GLY A 99 6.07 -31.51 -35.99
N SER A 100 6.97 -31.34 -35.03
CA SER A 100 6.69 -30.72 -33.74
C SER A 100 7.63 -29.54 -33.52
N THR A 101 7.08 -28.38 -33.14
CA THR A 101 7.85 -27.19 -32.79
C THR A 101 7.54 -26.83 -31.35
N THR A 102 8.58 -26.75 -30.52
CA THR A 102 8.46 -26.33 -29.11
C THR A 102 9.17 -24.99 -28.94
N THR A 103 8.47 -24.03 -28.34
CA THR A 103 8.99 -22.67 -28.09
C THR A 103 8.71 -22.29 -26.65
N ARG A 104 9.66 -21.58 -26.03
CA ARG A 104 9.49 -21.05 -24.68
C ARG A 104 8.87 -19.66 -24.74
N ILE A 105 7.83 -19.44 -23.93
CA ILE A 105 7.29 -18.11 -23.63
C ILE A 105 8.41 -17.37 -22.87
N GLN A 106 9.09 -16.49 -23.57
CA GLN A 106 9.96 -15.51 -22.94
C GLN A 106 9.09 -14.32 -22.55
N GLU A 107 9.12 -13.91 -21.30
CA GLU A 107 8.68 -12.57 -20.94
C GLU A 107 9.55 -11.60 -21.75
N SER A 108 8.99 -11.03 -22.81
CA SER A 108 9.67 -9.98 -23.54
C SER A 108 9.72 -8.78 -22.61
N GLU A 109 10.87 -8.56 -21.98
CA GLU A 109 11.29 -7.29 -21.42
C GLU A 109 11.31 -6.26 -22.57
N GLN A 110 10.13 -5.79 -22.97
CA GLN A 110 10.01 -4.76 -23.99
C GLN A 110 10.45 -3.43 -23.38
N ALA A 111 11.72 -3.14 -23.62
CA ALA A 111 12.24 -1.83 -24.00
C ALA A 111 12.11 -0.71 -22.97
N LEU A 112 12.91 -0.79 -21.90
CA LEU A 112 13.53 0.39 -21.30
C LEU A 112 14.70 0.85 -22.18
N CYS A 113 14.40 1.23 -23.42
CA CYS A 113 15.31 1.86 -24.36
C CYS A 113 14.49 2.81 -25.23
N GLN A 114 14.08 3.94 -24.65
CA GLN A 114 14.07 5.27 -25.29
C GLN A 114 13.72 6.31 -24.22
N GLN A 115 14.73 6.91 -23.60
CA GLN A 115 15.08 8.32 -23.84
C GLN A 115 16.43 8.66 -23.17
#